data_AF-A0A7X0F2W8-F1
#
_entry.id   AF-A0A7X0F2W8-F1
#
_cell.length_a   1.000
_cell.length_b   1.000
_cell.length_c   1.000
_cell.angle_alpha   90.00
_cell.angle_beta   90.00
_cell.angle_gamma   90.00
#
_symmetry.space_group_name_H-M   'P 1'
#
loop_
_entity.id
_entity.type
_entity.pdbx_description
1 polymer ?
#
loop_
_entity_poly.entity_id
_entity_poly.type
_entity_poly.pdbx_seq_one_letter_code
_entity_poly.pdbx_strand_id
1 'polypeptide(L)'
;MSIPTWLEYANAFGTLAAAGFAAWTIRQSTQSTDENQRALVRERRVEFELDVLADLVELNSQSSSVVTRDERMRARAAVLGIDVIPFTRAALSLESTPEAIGRVAKRDPERRDSRQSSIEFWGLDIMEELLSAIHARLEERPSRP
;
A
#
# COMPACT_ATOMS: atom_id res chain seq x y z
N MET A 1 66.37 22.13 5.57
CA MET A 1 65.53 22.42 6.74
C MET A 1 64.54 21.27 6.86
N SER A 2 64.76 20.35 7.79
CA SER A 2 63.87 19.21 8.04
C SER A 2 62.64 19.67 8.81
N ILE A 3 61.45 19.26 8.35
CA ILE A 3 60.19 19.54 9.03
C ILE A 3 60.21 18.78 10.38
N PRO A 4 59.79 19.40 11.49
CA PRO A 4 59.76 18.72 12.78
C PRO A 4 58.85 17.49 12.76
N THR A 5 59.37 16.33 13.16
CA THR A 5 58.65 15.03 13.15
C THR A 5 57.34 15.04 13.95
N TRP A 6 57.20 15.90 14.96
CA TRP A 6 55.95 16.06 15.72
C TRP A 6 54.80 16.68 14.90
N LEU A 7 55.10 17.50 13.89
CA LEU A 7 54.10 18.05 12.96
C LEU A 7 53.60 16.98 11.98
N GLU A 8 54.45 16.02 11.61
CA GLU A 8 54.03 14.85 10.82
C GLU A 8 53.09 13.94 11.62
N TYR A 9 53.36 13.72 12.90
CA TYR A 9 52.44 12.98 13.79
C TYR A 9 51.11 13.69 13.99
N ALA A 10 51.11 15.02 14.15
CA ALA A 10 49.88 15.80 14.30
C ALA A 10 48.99 15.75 13.04
N ASN A 11 49.61 15.84 11.85
CA ASN A 11 48.89 15.72 10.57
C ASN A 11 48.40 14.28 10.33
N ALA A 12 49.21 13.27 10.65
CA ALA A 12 48.80 11.87 10.54
C ALA A 12 47.62 11.55 11.48
N PHE A 13 47.66 12.06 12.71
CA PHE A 13 46.59 11.90 13.69
C PHE A 13 45.31 12.64 13.27
N GLY A 14 45.43 13.88 12.77
CA GLY A 14 44.30 14.65 12.26
C GLY A 14 43.62 13.96 11.06
N THR A 15 44.41 13.37 10.16
CA THR A 15 43.89 12.63 9.01
C THR A 15 43.17 11.35 9.43
N LEU A 16 43.72 10.60 10.39
CA LEU A 16 43.09 9.39 10.95
C LEU A 16 41.79 9.71 11.70
N ALA A 17 41.78 10.78 12.49
CA ALA A 17 40.58 11.24 13.19
C ALA A 17 39.48 11.67 12.20
N ALA A 18 39.83 12.44 11.17
CA ALA A 18 38.89 12.84 10.11
C ALA A 18 38.32 11.62 9.35
N ALA A 19 39.15 10.63 9.02
CA ALA A 19 38.70 9.39 8.39
C ALA A 19 37.76 8.59 9.31
N GLY A 20 38.03 8.56 10.62
CA GLY A 20 37.16 7.93 11.62
C GLY A 20 35.80 8.62 11.73
N PHE A 21 35.77 9.95 11.78
CA PHE A 21 34.52 10.73 11.79
C PHE A 21 33.73 10.60 10.49
N ALA A 22 34.40 10.56 9.33
CA ALA A 22 33.75 10.31 8.05
C ALA A 22 33.14 8.89 7.99
N ALA A 23 33.87 7.87 8.44
CA ALA A 23 33.35 6.51 8.50
C ALA A 23 32.18 6.36 9.48
N TRP A 24 32.24 7.05 10.63
CA TRP A 24 31.17 7.05 11.63
C TRP A 24 29.90 7.75 11.13
N THR A 25 30.05 8.92 10.48
CA THR A 25 28.92 9.66 9.89
C THR A 25 28.30 8.91 8.71
N ILE A 26 29.10 8.26 7.86
CA ILE A 26 28.59 7.38 6.79
C ILE A 26 27.77 6.22 7.40
N ARG A 27 28.29 5.57 8.45
CA ARG A 27 27.57 4.47 9.12
C ARG A 27 26.26 4.94 9.76
N GLN A 28 26.26 6.09 10.43
CA GLN A 28 25.05 6.68 11.02
C GLN A 28 24.03 7.09 9.94
N SER A 29 24.51 7.66 8.82
CA SER A 29 23.68 8.05 7.69
C SER A 29 22.98 6.85 7.03
N THR A 30 23.69 5.73 6.84
CA THR A 30 23.10 4.51 6.26
C THR A 30 21.95 3.94 7.09
N GLN A 31 22.05 3.96 8.42
CA GLN A 31 20.98 3.48 9.29
C GLN A 31 19.73 4.39 9.23
N SER A 32 19.92 5.70 9.25
CA SER A 32 18.81 6.65 9.08
C SER A 32 18.18 6.61 7.70
N THR A 33 18.98 6.31 6.67
CA THR A 33 18.51 6.21 5.28
C THR A 33 17.65 4.97 5.08
N ASP A 34 18.02 3.83 5.68
CA ASP A 34 17.23 2.60 5.57
C ASP A 34 15.87 2.72 6.27
N GLU A 35 15.83 3.34 7.46
CA GLU A 35 14.59 3.58 8.19
C GLU A 35 13.68 4.58 7.46
N ASN A 36 14.26 5.68 6.97
CA ASN A 36 13.53 6.67 6.16
C ASN A 36 13.07 6.09 4.82
N GLN A 37 13.88 5.27 4.15
CA GLN A 37 13.48 4.60 2.91
C GLN A 37 12.33 3.61 3.15
N ARG A 38 12.38 2.83 4.24
CA ARG A 38 11.26 1.94 4.61
C ARG A 38 10.00 2.72 4.96
N ALA A 39 10.12 3.85 5.64
CA ALA A 39 9.01 4.74 5.94
C ALA A 39 8.40 5.31 4.65
N LEU A 40 9.22 5.80 3.71
CA LEU A 40 8.78 6.32 2.42
C LEU A 40 8.13 5.25 1.54
N VAL A 41 8.66 4.03 1.52
CA VAL A 41 8.06 2.91 0.78
C VAL A 41 6.70 2.54 1.38
N ARG A 42 6.58 2.56 2.71
CA ARG A 42 5.29 2.31 3.39
C ARG A 42 4.29 3.42 3.08
N GLU A 43 4.69 4.68 3.17
CA GLU A 43 3.84 5.83 2.85
C GLU A 43 3.35 5.79 1.40
N ARG A 44 4.27 5.59 0.45
CA ARG A 44 3.91 5.44 -0.98
C ARG A 44 2.97 4.27 -1.23
N ARG A 45 3.13 3.17 -0.49
CA ARG A 45 2.23 2.03 -0.60
C ARG A 45 0.83 2.38 -0.11
N VAL A 46 0.70 3.06 1.03
CA VAL A 46 -0.60 3.51 1.56
C VAL A 46 -1.26 4.49 0.60
N GLU A 47 -0.52 5.46 0.04
CA GLU A 47 -1.04 6.39 -0.95
C GLU A 47 -1.53 5.68 -2.23
N PHE A 48 -0.74 4.73 -2.74
CA PHE A 48 -1.15 3.93 -3.89
C PHE A 48 -2.42 3.11 -3.62
N GLU A 49 -2.52 2.47 -2.45
CA GLU A 49 -3.70 1.68 -2.09
C GLU A 49 -4.94 2.57 -1.92
N LEU A 50 -4.79 3.80 -1.40
CA LEU A 50 -5.86 4.81 -1.34
C LEU A 50 -6.35 5.22 -2.74
N ASP A 51 -5.43 5.46 -3.68
CA ASP A 51 -5.80 5.80 -5.07
C ASP A 51 -6.60 4.66 -5.72
N VAL A 52 -6.19 3.39 -5.52
CA VAL A 52 -6.92 2.24 -6.04
C VAL A 52 -8.31 2.09 -5.39
N LEU A 53 -8.43 2.35 -4.09
CA LEU A 53 -9.73 2.31 -3.39
C LEU A 53 -10.67 3.43 -3.86
N ALA A 54 -10.14 4.63 -4.11
CA ALA A 54 -10.90 5.74 -4.69
C ALA A 54 -11.43 5.41 -6.10
N ASP A 55 -10.58 4.83 -6.95
CA ASP A 55 -10.97 4.34 -8.28
C ASP A 55 -12.08 3.28 -8.20
N LEU A 56 -12.00 2.36 -7.22
CA LEU A 56 -13.03 1.33 -7.02
C LEU A 56 -14.37 1.94 -6.60
N VAL A 57 -14.36 2.95 -5.73
CA VAL A 57 -15.56 3.71 -5.36
C VAL A 57 -16.16 4.40 -6.58
N GLU A 58 -15.31 5.07 -7.37
CA GLU A 58 -15.76 5.76 -8.58
C GLU A 58 -16.41 4.78 -9.57
N LEU A 59 -15.73 3.68 -9.88
CA LEU A 59 -16.22 2.65 -10.80
C LEU A 59 -17.55 2.04 -10.32
N ASN A 60 -17.71 1.83 -9.01
CA ASN A 60 -18.95 1.29 -8.45
C ASN A 60 -20.11 2.30 -8.55
N SER A 61 -19.82 3.60 -8.54
CA SER A 61 -20.83 4.66 -8.66
C SER A 61 -21.24 5.00 -10.10
N GLN A 62 -20.44 4.62 -11.10
CA GLN A 62 -20.71 4.92 -12.51
C GLN A 62 -21.73 3.97 -13.14
N SER A 63 -22.61 4.51 -14.00
CA SER A 63 -23.57 3.73 -14.81
C SER A 63 -23.02 3.26 -16.16
N SER A 64 -21.70 3.11 -16.27
CA SER A 64 -21.03 2.64 -17.49
C SER A 64 -21.45 1.21 -17.85
N SER A 65 -21.16 0.77 -19.09
CA SER A 65 -21.58 -0.56 -19.53
C SER A 65 -21.08 -1.65 -18.57
N VAL A 66 -22.01 -2.44 -18.06
CA VAL A 66 -21.84 -3.40 -16.96
C VAL A 66 -20.63 -4.33 -17.14
N VAL A 67 -20.39 -4.79 -18.37
CA VAL A 67 -19.27 -5.69 -18.71
C VAL A 67 -17.93 -4.98 -18.51
N THR A 68 -17.78 -3.75 -19.01
CA THR A 68 -16.53 -2.99 -18.87
C THR A 68 -16.28 -2.52 -17.45
N ARG A 69 -17.35 -2.29 -16.68
CA ARG A 69 -17.27 -1.97 -15.24
C ARG A 69 -16.71 -3.16 -14.45
N ASP A 70 -17.25 -4.37 -14.63
CA ASP A 70 -16.81 -5.56 -13.91
C ASP A 70 -15.34 -5.90 -14.17
N GLU A 71 -14.90 -5.80 -15.43
CA GLU A 71 -13.50 -6.00 -15.80
C GLU A 71 -12.56 -4.99 -15.13
N ARG A 72 -12.92 -3.71 -15.13
CA ARG A 72 -12.14 -2.66 -14.47
C ARG A 72 -12.09 -2.83 -12.96
N MET A 73 -13.23 -3.13 -12.34
CA MET A 73 -13.29 -3.39 -10.89
C MET A 73 -12.45 -4.60 -10.52
N ARG A 74 -12.53 -5.70 -11.29
CA ARG A 74 -11.69 -6.88 -11.08
C ARG A 74 -10.20 -6.57 -11.21
N ALA A 75 -9.81 -5.83 -12.24
CA ALA A 75 -8.41 -5.46 -12.46
C ALA A 75 -7.85 -4.60 -11.31
N ARG A 76 -8.63 -3.65 -10.80
CA ARG A 76 -8.22 -2.80 -9.66
C ARG A 76 -8.19 -3.58 -8.34
N ALA A 77 -9.23 -4.36 -8.06
CA ALA A 77 -9.32 -5.15 -6.83
C ALA A 77 -8.21 -6.21 -6.71
N ALA A 78 -7.72 -6.73 -7.85
CA ALA A 78 -6.64 -7.72 -7.89
C ALA A 78 -5.31 -7.20 -7.30
N VAL A 79 -5.08 -5.89 -7.36
CA VAL A 79 -3.84 -5.25 -6.89
C VAL A 79 -3.83 -5.08 -5.37
N LEU A 80 -5.01 -4.98 -4.75
CA LEU A 80 -5.13 -4.86 -3.30
C LEU A 80 -4.93 -6.23 -2.63
N GLY A 81 -4.39 -6.20 -1.42
CA GLY A 81 -4.23 -7.40 -0.60
C GLY A 81 -5.56 -8.07 -0.30
N ILE A 82 -5.53 -9.39 -0.06
CA ILE A 82 -6.70 -10.23 0.24
C ILE A 82 -7.50 -9.67 1.43
N ASP A 83 -6.82 -9.10 2.41
CA ASP A 83 -7.43 -8.60 3.65
C ASP A 83 -7.97 -7.17 3.54
N VAL A 84 -7.68 -6.45 2.45
CA VAL A 84 -8.06 -5.03 2.31
C VAL A 84 -9.53 -4.87 1.95
N ILE A 85 -10.02 -5.69 1.01
CA ILE A 85 -11.38 -5.66 0.48
C ILE A 85 -11.90 -7.08 0.23
N PRO A 86 -11.95 -7.94 1.27
CA PRO A 86 -12.21 -9.36 1.10
C PRO A 86 -13.60 -9.65 0.48
N PHE A 87 -14.66 -8.94 0.87
CA PHE A 87 -16.00 -9.13 0.32
C PHE A 87 -16.06 -8.79 -1.17
N THR A 88 -15.52 -7.63 -1.57
CA THR A 88 -15.45 -7.19 -2.97
C THR A 88 -14.67 -8.18 -3.81
N ARG A 89 -13.53 -8.68 -3.32
CA ARG A 89 -12.75 -9.72 -4.01
C ARG A 89 -13.55 -11.01 -4.18
N ALA A 90 -14.24 -11.47 -3.14
CA ALA A 90 -15.08 -12.65 -3.21
C ALA A 90 -16.25 -12.47 -4.20
N ALA A 91 -16.89 -11.31 -4.22
CA ALA A 91 -17.99 -10.97 -5.14
C ALA A 91 -17.54 -10.95 -6.61
N LEU A 92 -16.28 -10.58 -6.86
CA LEU A 92 -15.63 -10.56 -8.18
C LEU A 92 -14.99 -11.90 -8.58
N SER A 93 -15.17 -12.95 -7.77
CA SER A 93 -14.56 -14.28 -7.94
C SER A 93 -13.03 -14.25 -7.94
N LEU A 94 -12.43 -13.35 -7.18
CA LEU A 94 -11.00 -13.31 -6.89
C LEU A 94 -10.67 -14.07 -5.61
N GLU A 95 -9.39 -14.40 -5.43
CA GLU A 95 -8.90 -14.97 -4.17
C GLU A 95 -9.23 -14.05 -2.99
N SER A 96 -9.84 -14.60 -1.95
CA SER A 96 -10.37 -13.85 -0.81
C SER A 96 -10.32 -14.70 0.48
N THR A 97 -10.71 -14.11 1.61
CA THR A 97 -10.83 -14.81 2.89
C THR A 97 -11.99 -15.81 2.87
N PRO A 98 -11.87 -16.96 3.58
CA PRO A 98 -12.95 -17.96 3.65
C PRO A 98 -14.27 -17.39 4.18
N GLU A 99 -14.20 -16.44 5.12
CA GLU A 99 -15.37 -15.77 5.67
C GLU A 99 -16.11 -14.94 4.62
N ALA A 100 -15.39 -14.15 3.82
CA ALA A 100 -16.00 -13.36 2.75
C ALA A 100 -16.61 -14.23 1.65
N ILE A 101 -15.93 -15.32 1.27
CA ILE A 101 -16.46 -16.32 0.33
C ILE A 101 -17.77 -16.91 0.88
N GLY A 102 -17.79 -17.27 2.17
CA GLY A 102 -18.98 -17.79 2.83
C GLY A 102 -20.13 -16.77 2.87
N ARG A 103 -19.84 -15.48 3.08
CA ARG A 103 -20.86 -14.40 3.06
C ARG A 103 -21.48 -14.22 1.68
N VAL A 104 -20.64 -14.19 0.63
CA VAL A 104 -21.12 -14.10 -0.76
C VAL A 104 -21.97 -15.33 -1.11
N ALA A 105 -21.47 -16.54 -0.81
CA ALA A 105 -22.19 -17.78 -1.10
C ALA A 105 -23.58 -17.87 -0.43
N LYS A 106 -23.72 -17.35 0.80
CA LYS A 106 -25.00 -17.32 1.53
C LYS A 106 -26.03 -16.37 0.91
N ARG A 107 -25.58 -15.28 0.30
CA ARG A 107 -26.46 -14.34 -0.41
C ARG A 107 -26.65 -14.69 -1.89
N ASP A 108 -25.99 -15.73 -2.38
CA ASP A 108 -26.07 -16.18 -3.77
C ASP A 108 -27.23 -17.11 -4.19
N PRO A 109 -28.24 -17.49 -3.36
CA PRO A 109 -29.22 -18.49 -3.81
C PRO A 109 -30.11 -17.99 -4.96
N GLU A 110 -30.20 -16.66 -5.19
CA GLU A 110 -30.99 -16.05 -6.28
C GLU A 110 -30.19 -15.81 -7.59
N ARG A 111 -28.86 -15.95 -7.57
CA ARG A 111 -27.99 -15.67 -8.73
C ARG A 111 -28.00 -16.76 -9.79
N ARG A 112 -28.59 -17.93 -9.50
CA ARG A 112 -28.62 -19.06 -10.44
C ARG A 112 -29.46 -18.80 -11.69
N ASP A 113 -30.41 -17.87 -11.63
CA ASP A 113 -31.41 -17.67 -12.70
C ASP A 113 -31.26 -16.36 -13.50
N SER A 114 -30.40 -15.41 -13.10
CA SER A 114 -30.21 -14.17 -13.85
C SER A 114 -28.74 -13.87 -14.15
N ARG A 115 -28.42 -13.62 -15.42
CA ARG A 115 -27.13 -13.07 -15.89
C ARG A 115 -26.90 -11.60 -15.47
N GLN A 116 -27.63 -11.15 -14.45
CA GLN A 116 -27.56 -9.78 -13.97
C GLN A 116 -26.27 -9.64 -13.13
N SER A 117 -25.46 -8.63 -13.45
CA SER A 117 -24.10 -8.56 -12.94
C SER A 117 -24.05 -8.51 -11.42
N SER A 118 -23.19 -9.36 -10.86
CA SER A 118 -22.97 -9.54 -9.43
C SER A 118 -22.82 -8.21 -8.69
N ILE A 119 -22.00 -7.28 -9.20
CA ILE A 119 -21.67 -6.01 -8.51
C ILE A 119 -22.90 -5.15 -8.24
N GLU A 120 -23.87 -5.09 -9.15
CA GLU A 120 -25.06 -4.23 -9.01
C GLU A 120 -25.93 -4.67 -7.83
N PHE A 121 -26.03 -5.97 -7.61
CA PHE A 121 -26.73 -6.55 -6.47
C PHE A 121 -26.01 -6.28 -5.14
N TRP A 122 -24.67 -6.24 -5.16
CA TRP A 122 -23.82 -6.02 -3.98
C TRP A 122 -23.48 -4.54 -3.72
N GLY A 123 -24.01 -3.61 -4.50
CA GLY A 123 -23.48 -2.24 -4.60
C GLY A 123 -23.33 -1.52 -3.26
N LEU A 124 -24.30 -1.69 -2.35
CA LEU A 124 -24.27 -1.07 -1.02
C LEU A 124 -23.19 -1.67 -0.10
N ASP A 125 -23.08 -2.99 -0.04
CA ASP A 125 -22.08 -3.65 0.81
C ASP A 125 -20.65 -3.47 0.28
N ILE A 126 -20.50 -3.45 -1.05
CA ILE A 126 -19.22 -3.10 -1.69
C ILE A 126 -18.86 -1.66 -1.34
N MET A 127 -19.80 -0.71 -1.46
CA MET A 127 -19.53 0.68 -1.07
C MET A 127 -19.13 0.81 0.40
N GLU A 128 -19.82 0.13 1.31
CA GLU A 128 -19.50 0.15 2.73
C GLU A 128 -18.11 -0.41 3.01
N GLU A 129 -17.76 -1.55 2.42
CA GLU A 129 -16.42 -2.13 2.56
C GLU A 129 -15.33 -1.20 2.00
N LEU A 130 -15.54 -0.64 0.80
CA LEU A 130 -14.56 0.26 0.18
C LEU A 130 -14.34 1.52 1.02
N LEU A 131 -15.42 2.13 1.55
CA LEU A 131 -15.33 3.31 2.41
C LEU A 131 -14.64 2.97 3.74
N SER A 132 -14.94 1.81 4.32
CA SER A 132 -14.26 1.33 5.54
C SER A 132 -12.77 1.12 5.31
N ALA A 133 -12.39 0.50 4.19
CA ALA A 133 -11.00 0.31 3.79
C ALA A 133 -10.26 1.65 3.59
N ILE A 134 -10.91 2.66 2.99
CA ILE A 134 -10.35 4.01 2.86
C ILE A 134 -10.09 4.62 4.24
N HIS A 135 -11.06 4.55 5.16
CA HIS A 135 -10.88 5.09 6.51
C HIS A 135 -9.71 4.43 7.23
N ALA A 136 -9.63 3.08 7.20
CA ALA A 136 -8.52 2.35 7.79
C ALA A 136 -7.15 2.78 7.22
N ARG A 137 -7.06 3.01 5.91
CA ARG A 137 -5.81 3.47 5.27
C ARG A 137 -5.47 4.92 5.54
N LEU A 138 -6.47 5.78 5.72
CA LEU A 138 -6.26 7.16 6.16
C LEU A 138 -5.75 7.22 7.60
N GLU A 139 -6.21 6.33 8.48
CA GLU A 139 -5.70 6.20 9.85
C GLU A 139 -4.26 5.67 9.90
N GLU A 140 -3.89 4.77 9.00
CA GLU A 140 -2.52 4.26 8.85
C GLU A 140 -1.53 5.29 8.28
N ARG A 141 -2.03 6.41 7.74
CA ARG A 141 -1.17 7.44 7.17
C ARG A 141 -0.35 8.09 8.29
N PRO A 142 0.99 8.07 8.21
CA PRO A 142 1.81 8.78 9.18
C PRO A 142 1.47 10.28 9.14
N SER A 143 1.28 10.88 10.31
CA SER A 143 1.08 12.33 10.44
C SER A 143 2.26 13.02 9.77
N ARG A 144 2.02 13.81 8.72
CA ARG A 144 3.09 14.62 8.12
C ARG A 144 3.72 15.48 9.24
N PRO A 145 5.04 15.39 9.47
CA PRO A 145 5.73 16.33 10.35
C PRO A 145 5.71 17.75 9.78
#